data_AF-A0A498NHN0-F1
#
_entry.id   AF-A0A498NHN0-F1
#
_cell.length_a   1.000
_cell.length_b   1.000
_cell.length_c   1.000
_cell.angle_alpha   90.00
_cell.angle_beta   90.00
_cell.angle_gamma   90.00
#
_symmetry.space_group_name_H-M   'P 1'
#
loop_
_entity.id
_entity.type
_entity.pdbx_description
1 polymer ?
#
loop_
_entity_poly.entity_id
_entity_poly.type
_entity_poly.pdbx_seq_one_letter_code
_entity_poly.pdbx_strand_id
1 'polypeptide(L)'
;MHTEHEYTRRKRFHIQNSKKVDCPAKLYVRYVVRKYIAEEYRVKKGCVLEASRWTVGRMRTKAILKQVNGNDYGVFACKYADFLSQGKPLTFRQCYIPLFRKMMVWEIIHEKIL
;
A
#
# COMPACT_ATOMS: atom_id res chain seq x y z
N MET A 1 16.25 -17.17 0.63
CA MET A 1 15.21 -16.67 1.55
C MET A 1 15.31 -15.15 1.56
N HIS A 2 14.42 -14.45 0.86
CA HIS A 2 14.48 -12.98 0.80
C HIS A 2 13.69 -12.39 1.96
N THR A 3 14.39 -11.78 2.91
CA THR A 3 13.85 -11.09 4.07
C THR A 3 12.97 -9.92 3.62
N GLU A 4 11.73 -9.88 4.13
CA GLU A 4 10.65 -8.94 3.82
C GLU A 4 10.92 -7.47 4.23
N HIS A 5 12.18 -7.09 4.50
CA HIS A 5 12.57 -5.73 4.88
C HIS A 5 12.90 -4.79 3.70
N GLU A 6 12.65 -5.22 2.46
CA GLU A 6 13.05 -4.48 1.25
C GLU A 6 11.93 -3.67 0.58
N TYR A 7 10.79 -3.48 1.25
CA TYR A 7 9.63 -2.80 0.65
C TYR A 7 9.75 -1.26 0.63
N THR A 8 10.47 -0.66 1.57
CA THR A 8 10.47 0.81 1.78
C THR A 8 11.66 1.55 1.16
N ARG A 9 12.72 0.86 0.70
CA ARG A 9 13.92 1.49 0.11
C ARG A 9 14.18 1.16 -1.35
N ARG A 10 13.31 0.37 -1.99
CA ARG A 10 13.39 0.07 -3.43
C ARG A 10 12.61 1.13 -4.22
N LYS A 11 13.17 1.58 -5.34
CA LYS A 11 12.45 2.37 -6.37
C LYS A 11 11.34 1.50 -6.98
N ARG A 12 10.21 1.36 -6.30
CA ARG A 12 9.16 0.42 -6.68
C ARG A 12 7.78 0.97 -6.35
N PHE A 13 6.85 0.78 -7.29
CA PHE A 13 5.43 1.03 -7.06
C PHE A 13 4.70 -0.27 -6.73
N HIS A 14 3.85 -0.20 -5.71
CA HIS A 14 2.95 -1.27 -5.29
C HIS A 14 1.52 -0.76 -5.27
N ILE A 15 0.63 -1.46 -5.96
CA ILE A 15 -0.81 -1.20 -5.91
C ILE A 15 -1.45 -2.36 -5.16
N GLN A 16 -2.13 -2.02 -4.07
CA GLN A 16 -2.87 -2.97 -3.24
C GLN A 16 -4.36 -2.79 -3.46
N ASN A 17 -5.06 -3.92 -3.58
CA ASN A 17 -6.51 -3.95 -3.58
C ASN A 17 -6.96 -5.01 -2.57
N SER A 18 -7.90 -4.65 -1.71
CA SER A 18 -8.47 -5.57 -0.71
C SER A 18 -9.32 -6.68 -1.35
N LYS A 19 -9.84 -6.45 -2.56
CA LYS A 19 -10.52 -7.45 -3.39
C LYS A 19 -9.61 -7.95 -4.52
N LYS A 20 -9.62 -9.26 -4.79
CA LYS A 20 -8.95 -9.87 -5.96
C LYS A 20 -9.74 -9.64 -7.25
N VAL A 21 -10.06 -8.39 -7.57
CA VAL A 21 -10.63 -8.04 -8.86
C VAL A 21 -9.48 -7.63 -9.77
N ASP A 22 -9.36 -8.27 -10.94
CA ASP A 22 -8.51 -7.74 -11.98
C ASP A 22 -9.22 -6.53 -12.60
N CYS A 23 -8.84 -5.32 -12.16
CA CYS A 23 -9.40 -4.08 -12.67
C CYS A 23 -8.40 -3.38 -13.61
N PRO A 24 -8.77 -3.04 -14.85
CA PRO A 24 -7.93 -2.26 -15.76
C PRO A 24 -7.48 -0.92 -15.17
N ALA A 25 -8.31 -0.35 -14.29
CA ALA A 25 -8.03 0.88 -13.56
C ALA A 25 -6.70 0.86 -12.79
N LYS A 26 -6.22 -0.32 -12.36
CA LYS A 26 -4.90 -0.45 -11.70
C LYS A 26 -3.74 -0.02 -12.60
N LEU A 27 -3.85 -0.25 -13.91
CA LEU A 27 -2.83 0.15 -14.89
C LEU A 27 -2.86 1.66 -15.10
N TYR A 28 -4.05 2.24 -15.10
CA TYR A 28 -4.22 3.69 -15.22
C TYR A 28 -3.67 4.43 -13.99
N VAL A 29 -4.02 4.00 -12.78
CA VAL A 29 -3.47 4.58 -11.52
C VAL A 29 -1.94 4.49 -11.52
N ARG A 30 -1.38 3.35 -11.92
CA ARG A 30 0.08 3.18 -12.07
C ARG A 30 0.67 4.21 -13.03
N TYR A 31 0.05 4.41 -14.19
CA TYR A 31 0.52 5.36 -15.20
C TYR A 31 0.50 6.79 -14.65
N VAL A 32 -0.64 7.22 -14.08
CA VAL A 32 -0.83 8.58 -13.56
C VAL A 32 0.16 8.88 -12.44
N VAL A 33 0.31 7.98 -11.45
CA VAL A 33 1.26 8.18 -10.34
C VAL A 33 2.71 8.26 -10.83
N ARG A 34 3.10 7.40 -11.77
CA ARG A 34 4.44 7.42 -12.34
C ARG A 34 4.71 8.70 -13.12
N LYS A 35 3.73 9.16 -13.92
CA LYS A 35 3.81 10.41 -14.67
C LYS A 35 3.95 11.60 -13.72
N TYR A 36 3.10 11.68 -12.70
CA TYR A 36 3.16 12.73 -11.67
C TYR A 36 4.53 12.80 -11.00
N ILE A 37 5.09 11.67 -10.55
CA ILE A 37 6.40 11.67 -9.87
C ILE A 37 7.54 12.09 -10.82
N ALA A 38 7.48 11.71 -12.09
CA ALA A 38 8.48 12.14 -13.08
C ALA A 38 8.41 13.65 -13.34
N GLU A 39 7.20 14.19 -13.46
CA GLU A 39 6.98 15.63 -13.65
C GLU A 39 7.39 16.43 -12.41
N GLU A 40 6.99 16.00 -11.22
CA GLU A 40 7.35 16.64 -9.94
C GLU A 40 8.87 16.63 -9.72
N TYR A 41 9.53 15.51 -10.02
CA TYR A 41 11.00 15.42 -9.94
C TYR A 41 11.68 16.39 -10.91
N ARG A 42 11.18 16.50 -12.15
CA ARG A 42 11.69 17.46 -13.14
C ARG A 42 11.54 18.90 -12.68
N VAL A 43 10.37 19.26 -12.14
CA VAL A 43 10.11 20.63 -11.65
C VAL A 43 10.98 20.96 -10.43
N LYS A 44 11.10 20.03 -9.46
CA LYS A 44 11.78 20.30 -8.19
C LYS A 44 13.30 20.13 -8.25
N LYS A 45 13.82 19.29 -9.16
CA LYS A 45 15.25 18.93 -9.23
C LYS A 45 15.90 19.25 -10.57
N GLY A 46 15.14 19.65 -11.60
CA GLY A 46 15.67 19.95 -12.93
C GLY A 46 16.16 18.73 -13.71
N CYS A 47 16.03 17.51 -13.17
CA CYS A 47 16.53 16.28 -13.77
C CYS A 47 15.40 15.39 -14.28
N VAL A 48 15.72 14.52 -15.25
CA VAL A 48 14.79 13.47 -15.69
C VAL A 48 14.83 12.31 -14.71
N LEU A 49 13.65 11.82 -14.32
CA LEU A 49 13.56 10.63 -13.50
C LEU A 49 13.91 9.40 -14.35
N GLU A 50 15.01 8.73 -14.01
CA GLU A 50 15.42 7.46 -14.64
C GLU A 50 14.40 6.35 -14.39
N ALA A 51 13.40 6.29 -15.27
CA ALA A 51 12.20 5.47 -15.12
C ALA A 51 12.50 3.96 -15.25
N SER A 52 13.63 3.60 -15.88
CA SER A 52 14.18 2.25 -16.01
C SER A 52 14.52 1.61 -14.65
N ARG A 53 14.93 2.44 -13.66
CA ARG A 53 15.27 1.98 -12.30
C ARG A 53 14.05 1.68 -11.43
N TRP A 54 12.85 2.04 -11.89
CA TRP A 54 11.61 1.85 -11.14
C TRP A 54 10.90 0.58 -11.56
N THR A 55 10.92 -0.43 -10.69
CA THR A 55 10.19 -1.68 -10.92
C THR A 55 8.73 -1.54 -10.50
N VAL A 56 7.85 -2.33 -11.12
CA VAL A 56 6.47 -2.45 -10.65
C VAL A 56 6.21 -3.89 -10.30
N GLY A 57 5.92 -4.11 -9.02
CA GLY A 57 5.73 -5.43 -8.46
C GLY A 57 4.34 -5.59 -7.89
N ARG A 58 3.73 -6.74 -8.11
CA ARG A 58 2.61 -7.18 -7.29
C ARG A 58 3.17 -7.66 -5.96
N MET A 59 2.64 -7.18 -4.83
CA MET A 59 2.92 -7.90 -3.59
C MET A 59 2.21 -9.25 -3.69
N ARG A 60 2.99 -10.33 -3.55
CA ARG A 60 2.44 -11.69 -3.47
C ARG A 60 1.91 -11.91 -2.07
N THR A 61 0.87 -11.17 -1.70
CA THR A 61 0.15 -11.46 -0.47
C THR A 61 -0.66 -12.73 -0.70
N LYS A 62 -0.23 -13.82 -0.05
CA LYS A 62 -0.98 -15.08 0.01
C LYS A 62 -2.41 -14.79 0.52
N ALA A 63 -3.32 -15.74 0.38
CA ALA A 63 -4.77 -15.62 0.62
C ALA A 63 -5.26 -14.99 1.95
N ILE A 64 -4.35 -14.64 2.85
CA ILE A 64 -4.49 -14.18 4.24
C ILE A 64 -5.08 -12.76 4.37
N LEU A 65 -4.90 -11.87 3.36
CA LEU A 65 -5.33 -10.45 3.42
C LEU A 65 -6.52 -10.10 2.51
N LYS A 66 -7.36 -11.08 2.19
CA LYS A 66 -8.53 -10.81 1.35
C LYS A 66 -9.66 -10.23 2.19
N GLN A 67 -10.21 -9.12 1.72
CA GLN A 67 -11.51 -8.65 2.20
C GLN A 67 -12.60 -9.59 1.68
N VAL A 68 -13.49 -10.03 2.56
CA VAL A 68 -14.60 -10.95 2.21
C VAL A 68 -15.97 -10.26 2.20
N ASN A 69 -16.04 -8.98 2.56
CA ASN A 69 -17.28 -8.20 2.63
C ASN A 69 -17.21 -6.91 1.80
N GLY A 70 -18.25 -6.06 1.90
CA GLY A 70 -18.38 -4.81 1.14
C GLY A 70 -17.86 -3.55 1.84
N ASN A 71 -17.61 -3.57 3.15
CA ASN A 71 -17.49 -2.36 3.97
C ASN A 71 -16.14 -2.17 4.69
N ASP A 72 -15.22 -3.12 4.60
CA ASP A 72 -13.93 -3.07 5.29
C ASP A 72 -12.78 -2.45 4.48
N TYR A 73 -13.03 -1.96 3.26
CA TYR A 73 -11.97 -1.50 2.35
C TYR A 73 -11.12 -0.37 2.97
N GLY A 74 -11.75 0.54 3.74
CA GLY A 74 -11.05 1.61 4.45
C GLY A 74 -10.12 1.08 5.53
N VAL A 75 -10.55 0.11 6.32
CA VAL A 75 -9.73 -0.49 7.39
C VAL A 75 -8.54 -1.25 6.79
N PHE A 76 -8.76 -2.00 5.70
CA PHE A 76 -7.68 -2.63 4.97
C PHE A 76 -6.67 -1.61 4.44
N ALA A 77 -7.14 -0.52 3.81
CA ALA A 77 -6.26 0.53 3.30
C ALA A 77 -5.38 1.14 4.40
N CYS A 78 -5.96 1.49 5.55
CA CYS A 78 -5.23 2.02 6.70
C CYS A 78 -4.21 1.01 7.24
N LYS A 79 -4.58 -0.26 7.43
CA LYS A 79 -3.65 -1.27 7.95
C LYS A 79 -2.59 -1.71 6.94
N TYR A 80 -2.85 -1.63 5.64
CA TYR A 80 -1.79 -1.71 4.63
C TYR A 80 -0.78 -0.58 4.81
N ALA A 81 -1.24 0.67 4.92
CA ALA A 81 -0.35 1.81 5.09
C ALA A 81 0.49 1.72 6.38
N ASP A 82 -0.16 1.34 7.49
CA ASP A 82 0.44 1.17 8.81
C ASP A 82 1.58 0.12 8.81
N PHE A 83 1.31 -1.08 8.29
CA PHE A 83 2.33 -2.12 8.23
C PHE A 83 3.48 -1.75 7.28
N LEU A 84 3.17 -1.15 6.13
CA LEU A 84 4.18 -0.78 5.13
C LEU A 84 5.05 0.39 5.60
N SER A 85 4.50 1.38 6.29
CA SER A 85 5.28 2.51 6.83
C SER A 85 6.29 2.04 7.88
N GLN A 86 5.94 1.00 8.64
CA GLN A 86 6.81 0.36 9.63
C GLN A 86 7.75 -0.70 9.05
N GLY A 87 7.68 -0.98 7.74
CA GLY A 87 8.45 -2.06 7.10
C GLY A 87 8.12 -3.46 7.65
N LYS A 88 6.91 -3.64 8.19
CA LYS A 88 6.40 -4.89 8.75
C LYS A 88 5.76 -5.76 7.66
N PRO A 89 5.87 -7.09 7.77
CA PRO A 89 5.22 -7.99 6.83
C PRO A 89 3.70 -7.95 7.01
N LEU A 90 2.96 -7.97 5.91
CA LEU A 90 1.50 -7.90 5.92
C LEU A 90 0.91 -9.24 6.42
N THR A 91 0.74 -9.38 7.73
CA THR A 91 0.31 -10.62 8.39
C THR A 91 -1.12 -10.59 8.92
N PHE A 92 -1.80 -9.43 8.85
CA PHE A 92 -3.15 -9.28 9.38
C PHE A 92 -4.21 -10.01 8.53
N ARG A 93 -5.38 -10.26 9.13
CA ARG A 93 -6.46 -11.07 8.55
C ARG A 93 -7.81 -10.37 8.71
N GLN A 94 -8.77 -10.79 7.88
CA GLN A 94 -10.15 -10.33 7.95
C GLN A 94 -10.78 -10.46 9.35
N CYS A 95 -10.43 -11.50 10.12
CA CYS A 95 -10.93 -11.69 11.48
C CYS A 95 -10.45 -10.63 12.48
N TYR A 96 -9.38 -9.88 12.18
CA TYR A 96 -8.89 -8.79 13.04
C TYR A 96 -9.58 -7.45 12.76
N ILE A 97 -10.34 -7.34 11.67
CA ILE A 97 -10.97 -6.06 11.27
C ILE A 97 -11.90 -5.49 12.35
N PRO A 98 -12.76 -6.28 13.03
CA PRO A 98 -13.58 -5.75 14.12
C PRO A 98 -12.76 -5.13 15.26
N LEU A 99 -11.62 -5.74 15.59
CA LEU A 99 -10.69 -5.20 16.60
C LEU A 99 -10.03 -3.91 16.09
N PHE A 100 -9.53 -3.90 14.84
CA PHE A 100 -8.92 -2.71 14.26
C PHE A 100 -9.89 -1.53 14.18
N ARG A 101 -11.18 -1.76 13.94
CA ARG A 101 -12.19 -0.69 13.98
C ARG A 101 -12.24 -0.03 15.35
N LYS A 102 -12.27 -0.82 16.43
CA LYS A 102 -12.26 -0.31 17.81
C LYS A 102 -10.95 0.43 18.13
N MET A 103 -9.82 -0.13 17.70
CA MET A 103 -8.52 0.52 17.86
C MET A 103 -8.47 1.85 17.13
N MET A 104 -8.91 1.91 15.87
CA MET A 104 -8.91 3.15 15.09
C MET A 104 -9.76 4.25 15.74
N VAL A 105 -10.92 3.91 16.33
CA VAL A 105 -11.72 4.88 17.09
C VAL A 105 -10.91 5.45 18.26
N TRP A 106 -10.23 4.58 19.02
CA TRP A 106 -9.37 5.02 20.12
C TRP A 106 -8.19 5.86 19.62
N GLU A 107 -7.49 5.41 18.57
CA GLU A 107 -6.34 6.07 17.95
C GLU A 107 -6.69 7.48 17.46
N ILE A 108 -7.89 7.66 16.88
CA ILE A 108 -8.40 8.95 16.41
C ILE A 108 -8.71 9.88 17.60
N ILE A 109 -9.44 9.40 18.61
CA ILE A 109 -9.85 10.23 19.76
C ILE A 109 -8.63 10.74 20.54
N HIS A 110 -7.58 9.92 20.63
CA HIS A 110 -6.39 10.23 21.43
C HIS A 110 -5.22 10.75 20.58
N GLU A 111 -5.42 10.90 19.25
CA GLU A 111 -4.38 11.31 18.29
C GLU A 111 -3.07 10.50 18.43
N LYS A 112 -3.19 9.20 18.76
CA LYS A 112 -2.05 8.33 19.08
C LYS A 112 -2.23 6.94 18.47
N ILE A 113 -1.29 6.54 17.61
CA ILE A 113 -1.21 5.18 17.08
C ILE A 113 -0.67 4.23 18.16
N LEU A 114 -1.31 3.07 18.30
CA LEU A 114 -0.95 2.01 19.25
C LEU A 114 0.16 1.08 18.74
#